data_AF-A0A0J0UPR9-F1
#
_entry.id   AF-A0A0J0UPR9-F1
#
_cell.length_a   1.000
_cell.length_b   1.000
_cell.length_c   1.000
_cell.angle_alpha   90.00
_cell.angle_beta   90.00
_cell.angle_gamma   90.00
#
_symmetry.space_group_name_H-M   'P 1'
#
loop_
_entity.id
_entity.type
_entity.pdbx_description
1 polymer ?
#
loop_
_entity_poly.entity_id
_entity_poly.type
_entity_poly.pdbx_seq_one_letter_code
_entity_poly.pdbx_strand_id
1 'polypeptide(L)' 'MADILLSDALRLAINVLRDVAESRKMPSGVAVDQAVAELHADAAETLETSLGGLVEHEKSDPDN' A
#
# COMPACT_ATOMS: atom_id res chain seq x y z
N MET A 1 22.83 2.54 5.38
CA MET A 1 21.37 2.76 5.31
C MET A 1 20.81 1.60 4.53
N ALA A 2 19.78 0.93 5.04
CA ALA A 2 19.12 -0.11 4.26
C ALA A 2 18.50 0.56 3.02
N ASP A 3 18.78 0.02 1.84
CA ASP A 3 18.09 0.44 0.63
C ASP A 3 16.63 0.04 0.76
N ILE A 4 15.73 1.02 0.81
CA ILE A 4 14.29 0.76 0.84
C ILE A 4 13.90 0.47 -0.61
N LEU A 5 13.54 -0.78 -0.88
CA LEU A 5 13.03 -1.15 -2.19
C LEU A 5 11.67 -0.52 -2.44
N LEU A 6 11.34 -0.29 -3.71
CA LEU A 6 10.03 0.25 -4.07
C LEU A 6 8.91 -0.70 -3.62
N SER A 7 9.15 -2.02 -3.64
CA SER A 7 8.21 -3.00 -3.09
C SER A 7 7.96 -2.83 -1.59
N ASP A 8 8.95 -2.40 -0.79
CA ASP A 8 8.76 -2.16 0.64
C ASP A 8 7.94 -0.89 0.90
N ALA A 9 8.18 0.17 0.12
CA ALA A 9 7.36 1.39 0.17
C ALA A 9 5.89 1.11 -0.21
N LEU A 10 5.67 0.29 -1.23
CA LEU A 10 4.32 -0.11 -1.66
C LEU A 10 3.62 -0.97 -0.60
N ARG A 11 4.32 -1.93 0.02
CA ARG A 11 3.78 -2.71 1.15
C ARG A 11 3.33 -1.81 2.30
N LEU A 12 4.15 -0.82 2.64
CA LEU A 12 3.81 0.14 3.69
C LEU A 12 2.56 0.94 3.32
N ALA A 13 2.49 1.45 2.08
CA ALA A 13 1.33 2.21 1.61
C ALA A 13 0.04 1.37 1.65
N ILE A 14 0.08 0.11 1.17
CA ILE A 14 -1.04 -0.82 1.22
C ILE A 14 -1.53 -1.02 2.66
N ASN A 15 -0.60 -1.24 3.60
CA ASN A 15 -0.95 -1.43 5.00
C ASN A 15 -1.61 -0.19 5.61
N VAL A 16 -1.11 1.01 5.31
CA VAL A 16 -1.73 2.26 5.79
C VAL A 16 -3.13 2.44 5.21
N LEU A 17 -3.34 2.13 3.93
CA LEU A 17 -4.67 2.24 3.31
C LEU A 17 -5.67 1.27 3.93
N ARG A 18 -5.26 0.02 4.19
CA ARG A 18 -6.07 -0.98 4.89
C ARG A 18 -6.41 -0.54 6.31
N ASP A 19 -5.43 -0.03 7.06
CA ASP A 19 -5.64 0.46 8.43
C ASP A 19 -6.63 1.63 8.46
N VAL A 20 -6.58 2.56 7.48
CA VAL A 20 -7.56 3.64 7.37
C VAL A 20 -8.97 3.10 7.06
N ALA A 21 -9.07 2.13 6.15
CA ALA A 21 -10.36 1.54 5.77
C ALA A 21 -11.01 0.80 6.95
N GLU A 22 -10.23 0.02 7.71
CA GLU A 22 -10.69 -0.77 8.86
C GLU A 22 -10.99 0.09 10.08
N SER A 23 -10.06 0.99 10.45
CA SER A 23 -10.18 1.81 11.65
C SER A 23 -11.11 3.01 11.48
N ARG A 24 -11.47 3.34 10.23
CA ARG A 24 -12.23 4.55 9.87
C ARG A 24 -11.56 5.83 10.35
N LYS A 25 -10.24 5.82 10.37
CA LYS A 25 -9.44 6.92 10.91
C LYS A 25 -8.15 7.08 10.12
N MET A 26 -7.85 8.31 9.73
CA MET A 26 -6.56 8.67 9.16
C MET A 26 -5.44 8.50 10.20
N PRO A 27 -4.17 8.33 9.79
CA PRO A 27 -3.04 8.28 10.72
C PRO A 27 -2.88 9.55 11.57
N SER A 28 -3.34 10.70 11.06
CA SER A 28 -3.42 11.97 11.81
C SER A 28 -4.49 11.96 12.91
N GLY A 29 -5.36 10.96 12.90
CA GLY A 29 -6.44 10.75 13.82
C GLY A 29 -7.80 11.30 13.40
N VAL A 30 -7.91 11.88 12.20
CA VAL A 30 -9.17 12.38 11.64
C VAL A 30 -10.06 11.20 11.23
N ALA A 31 -11.32 11.21 11.65
CA ALA A 31 -12.29 10.18 11.25
C ALA A 31 -12.65 10.30 9.76
N VAL A 32 -12.88 9.17 9.11
CA VAL A 32 -13.32 9.10 7.71
C VAL A 32 -14.70 8.46 7.59
N ASP A 33 -15.46 8.92 6.62
CA ASP A 33 -16.78 8.38 6.30
C ASP A 33 -16.69 7.07 5.50
N GLN A 34 -17.85 6.54 5.11
CA GLN A 34 -17.96 5.25 4.42
C GLN A 34 -17.33 5.28 3.03
N ALA A 35 -17.64 6.31 2.26
CA ALA A 35 -17.14 6.42 0.89
C ALA A 35 -15.62 6.57 0.88
N VAL A 36 -15.06 7.32 1.82
CA VAL A 36 -13.61 7.48 1.94
C VAL A 36 -12.95 6.17 2.36
N ALA A 37 -13.48 5.46 3.35
CA ALA A 37 -12.93 4.17 3.77
C ALA A 37 -12.97 3.11 2.65
N GLU A 38 -14.06 3.05 1.88
CA GLU A 38 -14.18 2.18 0.71
C GLU A 38 -13.15 2.54 -0.36
N LEU A 39 -12.97 3.83 -0.65
CA LEU A 39 -11.93 4.30 -1.57
C LEU A 39 -10.53 3.86 -1.12
N HIS A 40 -10.24 3.90 0.18
CA HIS A 40 -8.96 3.42 0.72
C HIS A 40 -8.80 1.91 0.58
N ALA A 41 -9.87 1.13 0.78
CA ALA A 41 -9.85 -0.32 0.55
C ALA A 41 -9.58 -0.64 -0.94
N ASP A 42 -10.30 -0.01 -1.86
CA ASP A 42 -10.14 -0.20 -3.30
C ASP A 42 -8.74 0.19 -3.79
N ALA A 43 -8.19 1.28 -3.24
CA ALA A 43 -6.82 1.70 -3.53
C ALA A 43 -5.79 0.68 -3.03
N ALA A 44 -6.02 0.07 -1.87
CA ALA A 44 -5.15 -0.98 -1.34
C ALA A 44 -5.14 -2.22 -2.25
N GLU A 45 -6.30 -2.66 -2.73
CA GLU A 45 -6.42 -3.80 -3.66
C GLU A 45 -5.73 -3.50 -5.01
N THR A 46 -5.91 -2.29 -5.53
CA THR A 46 -5.26 -1.85 -6.78
C THR A 46 -3.73 -1.84 -6.64
N LEU A 47 -3.21 -1.36 -5.52
CA LEU A 47 -1.78 -1.35 -5.24
C LEU A 47 -1.23 -2.76 -4.98
N GLU A 48 -2.00 -3.66 -4.38
CA GLU A 48 -1.58 -5.06 -4.18
C GLU A 48 -1.38 -5.79 -5.52
N THR A 49 -2.26 -5.54 -6.49
CA THR A 49 -2.08 -6.04 -7.87
C THR A 49 -0.80 -5.49 -8.50
N SER A 50 -0.56 -4.19 -8.33
CA SER A 50 0.63 -3.51 -8.87
C SER A 50 1.93 -4.01 -8.23
N LEU A 51 1.91 -4.27 -6.91
CA LEU A 51 3.03 -4.82 -6.17
C LEU A 51 3.38 -6.24 -6.64
N GLY A 52 2.39 -7.05 -6.99
CA GLY A 52 2.61 -8.38 -7.59
C GLY A 52 3.53 -8.30 -8.81
N GLY A 53 3.18 -7.45 -9.78
CA GLY A 53 3.98 -7.24 -10.99
C GLY A 53 5.36 -6.62 -10.71
N LEU A 54 5.47 -5.72 -9.74
CA LEU A 54 6.76 -5.13 -9.36
C LEU A 54 7.71 -6.16 -8.74
N VAL A 55 7.21 -7.00 -7.82
CA VAL A 55 8.03 -8.03 -7.17
C VAL A 55 8.54 -9.06 -8.18
N GLU A 56 7.76 -9.37 -9.21
CA GLU A 56 8.20 -10.22 -10.32
C GLU A 56 9.32 -9.56 -11.13
N HIS A 57 9.23 -8.25 -11.36
CA HIS A 57 10.27 -7.49 -12.05
C HIS A 57 11.57 -7.37 -11.21
N GLU A 58 11.48 -6.97 -9.94
CA GLU A 58 12.64 -6.86 -9.03
C GLU A 58 13.34 -8.21 -8.81
N LYS A 59 12.61 -9.33 -8.83
CA LYS A 59 13.22 -10.68 -8.77
C LYS A 59 13.87 -11.11 -10.08
N SER A 60 13.46 -10.54 -11.21
CA SER A 60 13.98 -10.87 -12.54
C SER A 60 15.21 -10.05 -12.91
N ASP A 61 15.45 -8.92 -12.24
CA ASP A 61 16.67 -8.09 -12.34
C ASP A 61 17.53 -8.14 -11.05
N PRO A 62 18.15 -9.28 -10.69
CA PRO A 62 19.09 -9.34 -9.56
C PRO A 62 20.51 -8.87 -9.91
N ASP A 63 20.78 -8.40 -11.15
CA ASP A 63 22.13 -8.14 -11.68
C ASP A 63 22.24 -6.74 -12.32
N ASN A 64 22.13 -5.68 -11.51
CA ASN A 64 22.66 -4.35 -11.85
C ASN A 64 23.22 -3.63 -10.61
#